data_AF-A0A1H3XHH0-F1
#
_entry.id   AF-A0A1H3XHH0-F1
#
_cell.length_a   1.000
_cell.length_b   1.000
_cell.length_c   1.000
_cell.angle_alpha   90.00
_cell.angle_beta   90.00
_cell.angle_gamma   90.00
#
_symmetry.space_group_name_H-M   'P 1'
#
loop_
_entity.id
_entity.type
_entity.pdbx_description
1 polymer ?
#
loop_
_entity_poly.entity_id
_entity_poly.type
_entity_poly.pdbx_seq_one_letter_code
_entity_poly.pdbx_strand_id
1 'polypeptide(L)'
;MEKSIETIWKEGFLNSDALVAPKLNNLYNQKSIDIVDKFKRMYKINRVAILVFAFLILPISFIVKIPYMGIGMFIVFTLAAIIANKFAKKLDELNKTVSSFQYLISFDNWVKEMIAVNTTLSRYFYPYIFIVMVTGFWFGSIGGDTPGNQFVENLISEFPNSYLVFGFPLLLVIAAFAIIVILAFFGGKIGKWDLNLVYGRILRKLDDTLADMDELRN
;
A
#
# COMPACT_ATOMS: atom_id res chain seq x y z
N MET A 1 -6.40 -34.10 47.04
CA MET A 1 -7.23 -33.51 45.98
C MET A 1 -6.30 -32.75 45.06
N GLU A 2 -6.13 -33.23 43.83
CA GLU A 2 -5.33 -32.54 42.82
C GLU A 2 -6.01 -31.20 42.48
N LYS A 3 -5.24 -30.12 42.42
CA LYS A 3 -5.76 -28.80 42.05
C LYS A 3 -6.27 -28.84 40.61
N SER A 4 -7.40 -28.20 40.33
CA SER A 4 -7.90 -28.13 38.95
C SER A 4 -6.91 -27.35 38.08
N ILE A 5 -6.84 -27.69 36.80
CA ILE A 5 -5.98 -26.99 35.83
C ILE A 5 -6.29 -25.48 35.87
N GLU A 6 -7.55 -25.09 36.03
CA GLU A 6 -7.94 -23.69 36.17
C GLU A 6 -7.36 -23.01 37.42
N THR A 7 -7.32 -23.71 38.56
CA THR A 7 -6.72 -23.19 39.80
C THR A 7 -5.20 -23.02 39.65
N ILE A 8 -4.54 -23.97 38.98
CA ILE A 8 -3.10 -23.91 38.68
C ILE A 8 -2.77 -22.72 37.76
N TRP A 9 -3.62 -22.46 36.78
CA TRP A 9 -3.46 -21.33 35.86
C TRP A 9 -3.69 -19.97 36.53
N LYS A 10 -4.74 -19.83 37.36
CA LYS A 10 -5.00 -18.59 38.10
C LYS A 10 -3.92 -18.28 39.13
N GLU A 11 -3.47 -19.27 39.90
CA GLU A 11 -2.41 -19.08 40.90
C GLU A 11 -1.05 -18.79 40.27
N GLY A 12 -0.78 -19.33 39.07
CA GLY A 12 0.44 -19.05 38.31
C GLY A 12 0.50 -17.62 37.76
N PHE A 13 -0.65 -16.98 37.53
CA PHE A 13 -0.75 -15.62 37.00
C PHE A 13 -0.74 -14.52 38.09
N LEU A 14 -1.20 -14.82 39.31
CA LEU A 14 -1.44 -13.82 40.37
C LEU A 14 -0.20 -13.43 41.21
N ASN A 15 0.95 -14.10 41.05
CA ASN A 15 2.16 -13.79 41.82
C ASN A 15 3.24 -13.13 40.95
N SER A 16 3.51 -11.85 41.17
CA SER A 16 4.52 -11.06 40.45
C SER A 16 5.98 -11.48 40.74
N ASP A 17 6.24 -12.21 41.83
CA ASP A 17 7.54 -12.81 42.16
C ASP A 17 7.63 -14.30 41.76
N ALA A 18 6.55 -14.88 41.23
CA ALA A 18 6.66 -16.13 40.51
C ALA A 18 7.19 -15.79 39.11
N LEU A 19 8.32 -16.37 38.74
CA LEU A 19 8.72 -16.51 37.33
C LEU A 19 7.57 -17.19 36.57
N VAL A 20 6.59 -16.42 36.09
CA VAL A 20 5.41 -16.91 35.37
C VAL A 20 5.88 -17.46 34.02
N ALA A 21 6.26 -18.73 34.04
CA ALA A 21 6.67 -19.57 32.92
C ALA A 21 7.59 -18.88 31.90
N PRO A 22 8.94 -18.90 32.06
CA PRO A 22 9.88 -18.37 31.06
C PRO A 22 9.64 -18.89 29.62
N LYS A 23 9.01 -20.06 29.46
CA LYS A 23 8.57 -20.60 28.17
C LYS A 23 7.48 -19.77 27.47
N LEU A 24 6.54 -19.18 28.21
CA LEU A 24 5.46 -18.36 27.66
C LEU A 24 5.98 -17.00 27.19
N ASN A 25 6.79 -16.33 28.00
CA ASN A 25 7.44 -15.08 27.62
C ASN A 25 8.38 -15.29 26.40
N ASN A 26 9.13 -16.40 26.39
CA ASN A 26 9.94 -16.78 25.23
C ASN A 26 9.09 -17.04 23.98
N LEU A 27 7.92 -17.68 24.12
CA LEU A 27 6.98 -17.91 23.02
C LEU A 27 6.45 -16.61 22.42
N TYR A 28 6.00 -15.65 23.24
CA TYR A 28 5.55 -14.35 22.75
C TYR A 28 6.68 -13.51 22.15
N ASN A 29 7.89 -13.56 22.72
CA ASN A 29 9.07 -12.93 22.10
C ASN A 29 9.33 -13.51 20.70
N GLN A 30 9.30 -14.84 20.56
CA GLN A 30 9.48 -15.50 19.26
C GLN A 30 8.34 -15.17 18.28
N LYS A 31 7.08 -15.19 18.73
CA LYS A 31 5.90 -14.83 17.91
C LYS A 31 6.01 -13.38 17.42
N SER A 32 6.43 -12.47 18.31
CA SER A 32 6.64 -11.05 17.99
C SER A 32 7.71 -10.85 16.92
N ILE A 33 8.87 -11.52 17.09
CA ILE A 33 9.97 -11.48 16.14
C ILE A 33 9.54 -12.04 14.78
N ASP A 34 8.87 -13.21 14.75
CA ASP A 34 8.39 -13.82 13.50
C ASP A 34 7.43 -12.92 12.73
N ILE A 35 6.47 -12.29 13.42
CA ILE A 35 5.51 -11.36 12.81
C ILE A 35 6.25 -10.19 12.15
N VAL A 36 7.12 -9.53 12.90
CA VAL A 36 7.84 -8.35 12.41
C VAL A 36 8.82 -8.70 11.30
N ASP A 37 9.58 -9.79 11.43
CA ASP A 37 10.55 -10.22 10.43
C ASP A 37 9.88 -10.67 9.12
N LYS A 38 8.76 -11.39 9.24
CA LYS A 38 7.95 -11.75 8.08
C LYS A 38 7.39 -10.52 7.38
N PHE A 39 6.87 -9.56 8.14
CA PHE A 39 6.44 -8.28 7.58
C PHE A 39 7.60 -7.57 6.87
N LYS A 40 8.76 -7.41 7.53
CA LYS A 40 9.96 -6.78 6.96
C LYS A 40 10.37 -7.42 5.63
N ARG A 41 10.36 -8.76 5.56
CA ARG A 41 10.67 -9.50 4.32
C ARG A 41 9.67 -9.19 3.22
N MET A 42 8.37 -9.26 3.50
CA MET A 42 7.32 -8.92 2.53
C MET A 42 7.42 -7.46 2.07
N TYR A 43 7.66 -6.54 2.99
CA TYR A 43 7.80 -5.12 2.71
C TYR A 43 9.03 -4.81 1.83
N LYS A 44 10.16 -5.47 2.11
CA LYS A 44 11.38 -5.36 1.29
C LYS A 44 11.13 -5.84 -0.14
N ILE A 45 10.48 -7.00 -0.31
CA ILE A 45 10.15 -7.55 -1.63
C ILE A 45 9.24 -6.58 -2.40
N ASN A 46 8.17 -6.11 -1.77
CA ASN A 46 7.22 -5.19 -2.42
C ASN A 46 7.91 -3.90 -2.89
N ARG A 47 8.72 -3.26 -2.04
CA ARG A 47 9.46 -2.04 -2.41
C ARG A 47 10.44 -2.27 -3.56
N VAL A 48 11.18 -3.38 -3.53
CA VAL A 48 12.12 -3.73 -4.63
C VAL A 48 11.36 -3.99 -5.91
N ALA A 49 10.23 -4.70 -5.85
CA ALA A 49 9.38 -4.97 -7.01
C ALA A 49 8.86 -3.67 -7.65
N ILE A 50 8.37 -2.72 -6.84
CA ILE A 50 7.92 -1.39 -7.34
C ILE A 50 9.06 -0.66 -8.05
N LEU A 51 10.26 -0.65 -7.47
CA LEU A 51 11.41 0.02 -8.06
C LEU A 51 11.84 -0.64 -9.38
N VAL A 52 11.97 -1.97 -9.40
CA VAL A 52 12.30 -2.73 -10.60
C VAL A 52 11.26 -2.49 -11.69
N PHE A 53 9.97 -2.52 -11.33
CA PHE A 53 8.89 -2.26 -12.28
C PHE A 53 8.96 -0.84 -12.87
N ALA A 54 9.30 0.17 -12.07
CA ALA A 54 9.51 1.53 -12.55
C ALA A 54 10.61 1.57 -13.63
N PHE A 55 11.76 0.95 -13.35
CA PHE A 55 12.88 0.94 -14.30
C PHE A 55 12.66 0.05 -15.52
N LEU A 56 11.75 -0.93 -15.45
CA LEU A 56 11.36 -1.76 -16.59
C LEU A 56 10.32 -1.06 -17.48
N ILE A 57 9.29 -0.44 -16.91
CA ILE A 57 8.20 0.14 -17.69
C ILE A 57 8.69 1.30 -18.56
N LEU A 58 9.70 2.04 -18.11
CA LEU A 58 10.25 3.17 -18.84
C LEU A 58 10.83 2.75 -20.21
N PRO A 59 11.88 1.91 -20.32
CA PRO A 59 12.42 1.51 -21.63
C PRO A 59 11.39 0.75 -22.49
N ILE A 60 10.56 -0.10 -21.87
CA ILE A 60 9.51 -0.84 -22.59
C ILE A 60 8.55 0.14 -23.27
N SER A 61 8.17 1.23 -22.59
CA SER A 61 7.27 2.24 -23.17
C SER A 61 7.80 2.89 -24.44
N PHE A 62 9.12 3.05 -24.58
CA PHE A 62 9.73 3.55 -25.82
C PHE A 62 9.66 2.51 -26.93
N ILE A 63 9.90 1.23 -26.61
CA ILE A 63 9.81 0.12 -27.57
C ILE A 63 8.39 0.00 -28.13
N VAL A 64 7.38 0.13 -27.27
CA VAL A 64 5.96 0.04 -27.66
C VAL A 64 5.36 1.38 -28.09
N LYS A 65 6.18 2.42 -28.33
CA LYS A 65 5.75 3.72 -28.89
C LYS A 65 4.73 4.50 -28.03
N ILE A 66 4.75 4.34 -26.70
CA ILE A 66 3.95 5.13 -25.73
C ILE A 66 4.81 5.76 -24.61
N PRO A 67 5.92 6.46 -24.94
CA PRO A 67 6.88 6.99 -23.98
C PRO A 67 6.28 7.94 -22.93
N TYR A 68 5.29 8.77 -23.28
CA TYR A 68 4.67 9.69 -22.31
C TYR A 68 4.00 8.95 -21.15
N MET A 69 3.37 7.80 -21.43
CA MET A 69 2.83 6.93 -20.38
C MET A 69 3.94 6.39 -19.49
N GLY A 70 5.01 5.86 -20.09
CA GLY A 70 6.13 5.28 -19.34
C GLY A 70 6.85 6.29 -18.47
N ILE A 71 7.05 7.52 -18.95
CA ILE A 71 7.63 8.62 -18.15
C ILE A 71 6.73 8.95 -16.97
N GLY A 72 5.43 9.13 -17.20
CA GLY A 72 4.48 9.41 -16.11
C GLY A 72 4.42 8.30 -15.06
N MET A 73 4.41 7.03 -15.52
CA MET A 73 4.41 5.85 -14.64
C MET A 73 5.73 5.71 -13.87
N PHE A 74 6.86 5.98 -14.51
CA PHE A 74 8.17 5.98 -13.87
C PHE A 74 8.22 6.97 -12.69
N ILE A 75 7.67 8.17 -12.88
CA ILE A 75 7.61 9.20 -11.83
C ILE A 75 6.80 8.70 -10.63
N VAL A 76 5.58 8.21 -10.83
CA VAL A 76 4.72 7.79 -9.70
C VAL A 76 5.28 6.57 -8.96
N PHE A 77 5.81 5.58 -9.67
CA PHE A 77 6.41 4.41 -9.00
C PHE A 77 7.71 4.75 -8.29
N THR A 78 8.52 5.65 -8.84
CA THR A 78 9.73 6.14 -8.15
C THR A 78 9.35 6.90 -6.87
N LEU A 79 8.33 7.76 -6.92
CA LEU A 79 7.82 8.45 -5.73
C LEU A 79 7.29 7.46 -4.69
N ALA A 80 6.51 6.46 -5.11
CA ALA A 80 6.03 5.39 -4.23
C ALA A 80 7.20 4.64 -3.56
N ALA A 81 8.24 4.28 -4.33
CA ALA A 81 9.43 3.59 -3.83
C ALA A 81 10.22 4.45 -2.83
N ILE A 82 10.36 5.76 -3.08
CA ILE A 82 11.03 6.70 -2.17
C ILE A 82 10.28 6.75 -0.82
N ILE A 83 8.95 6.87 -0.86
CA ILE A 83 8.14 6.93 0.37
C ILE A 83 8.20 5.60 1.11
N ALA A 84 8.10 4.47 0.41
CA ALA A 84 8.26 3.15 1.01
C ALA A 84 9.65 2.97 1.65
N ASN A 85 10.70 3.55 1.05
CA ASN A 85 12.03 3.52 1.62
C ASN A 85 12.14 4.35 2.92
N LYS A 86 11.45 5.49 3.02
CA LYS A 86 11.38 6.27 4.27
C LYS A 86 10.75 5.45 5.40
N PHE A 87 9.66 4.76 5.12
CA PHE A 87 8.99 3.90 6.11
C PHE A 87 9.85 2.71 6.51
N ALA A 88 10.60 2.10 5.59
CA ALA A 88 11.52 1.04 5.95
C ALA A 88 12.65 1.50 6.89
N LYS A 89 13.18 2.71 6.70
CA LYS A 89 14.18 3.26 7.62
C LYS A 89 13.59 3.44 9.03
N LYS A 90 12.40 4.04 9.13
CA LYS A 90 11.66 4.14 10.40
C LYS A 90 11.42 2.76 11.05
N LEU A 91 11.17 1.73 10.24
CA LEU A 91 10.95 0.36 10.72
C LEU A 91 12.22 -0.29 11.28
N ASP A 92 13.38 0.08 10.75
CA ASP A 92 14.68 -0.41 11.22
C ASP A 92 15.16 0.33 12.49
N GLU A 93 14.66 1.54 12.72
CA GLU A 93 14.90 2.36 13.92
C GLU A 93 14.07 1.94 15.15
N LEU A 94 13.12 1.00 15.00
CA LEU A 94 12.33 0.53 16.14
C LEU A 94 13.23 -0.07 17.23
N ASN A 95 13.03 0.40 18.47
CA ASN A 95 13.84 -0.04 19.59
C ASN A 95 13.57 -1.51 19.93
N LYS A 96 14.58 -2.37 19.77
CA LYS A 96 14.51 -3.80 20.07
C LYS A 96 14.89 -4.17 21.51
N THR A 97 15.34 -3.20 22.31
CA THR A 97 15.78 -3.43 23.70
C THR A 97 14.64 -3.35 24.71
N VAL A 98 13.43 -3.01 24.25
CA VAL A 98 12.21 -3.00 25.06
C VAL A 98 11.57 -4.38 25.14
N SER A 99 10.54 -4.52 25.99
CA SER A 99 9.78 -5.77 26.11
C SER A 99 9.11 -6.19 24.79
N SER A 100 8.85 -7.50 24.65
CA SER A 100 7.98 -8.13 23.62
C SER A 100 6.78 -7.27 23.24
N PHE A 101 6.02 -6.91 24.27
CA PHE A 101 4.79 -6.15 24.16
C PHE A 101 5.01 -4.73 23.63
N GLN A 102 5.93 -3.97 24.23
CA GLN A 102 6.23 -2.59 23.82
C GLN A 102 6.79 -2.52 22.40
N TYR A 103 7.56 -3.54 21.99
CA TYR A 103 8.07 -3.63 20.62
C TYR A 103 6.93 -3.83 19.61
N LEU A 104 5.97 -4.73 19.89
CA LEU A 104 4.81 -4.93 19.02
C LEU A 104 3.89 -3.72 18.96
N ILE A 105 3.68 -3.00 20.07
CA ILE A 105 2.91 -1.74 20.07
C ILE A 105 3.62 -0.69 19.20
N SER A 106 4.94 -0.58 19.29
CA SER A 106 5.71 0.35 18.46
C SER A 106 5.60 -0.01 16.97
N PHE A 107 5.63 -1.31 16.66
CA PHE A 107 5.43 -1.82 15.31
C PHE A 107 4.01 -1.59 14.78
N ASP A 108 2.97 -1.81 15.59
CA ASP A 108 1.57 -1.53 15.23
C ASP A 108 1.35 -0.04 14.95
N ASN A 109 1.89 0.84 15.79
CA ASN A 109 1.85 2.28 15.53
C ASN A 109 2.54 2.65 14.21
N TRP A 110 3.69 2.04 13.92
CA TRP A 110 4.38 2.21 12.63
C TRP A 110 3.52 1.72 11.45
N VAL A 111 2.83 0.57 11.59
CA VAL A 111 1.92 0.02 10.57
C VAL A 111 0.77 1.00 10.31
N LYS A 112 0.14 1.52 11.38
CA LYS A 112 -0.97 2.47 11.29
C LYS A 112 -0.55 3.76 10.58
N GLU A 113 0.63 4.29 10.90
CA GLU A 113 1.20 5.45 10.19
C GLU A 113 1.42 5.14 8.70
N MET A 114 2.02 3.99 8.39
CA MET A 114 2.26 3.55 7.02
C MET A 114 0.96 3.42 6.23
N ILE A 115 -0.09 2.83 6.81
CA ILE A 115 -1.41 2.69 6.18
C ILE A 115 -2.03 4.07 5.95
N ALA A 116 -1.97 4.97 6.92
CA ALA A 116 -2.54 6.32 6.81
C ALA A 116 -1.89 7.14 5.68
N VAL A 117 -0.56 7.09 5.59
CA VAL A 117 0.17 7.78 4.52
C VAL A 117 -0.15 7.16 3.15
N ASN A 118 -0.11 5.83 3.02
CA ASN A 118 -0.46 5.18 1.75
C ASN A 118 -1.91 5.46 1.33
N THR A 119 -2.86 5.43 2.27
CA THR A 119 -4.27 5.80 2.01
C THR A 119 -4.36 7.21 1.44
N THR A 120 -3.60 8.15 2.00
CA THR A 120 -3.58 9.54 1.54
C THR A 120 -2.97 9.64 0.15
N LEU A 121 -1.84 8.98 -0.10
CA LEU A 121 -1.18 8.96 -1.41
C LEU A 121 -2.08 8.36 -2.49
N SER A 122 -2.79 7.28 -2.19
CA SER A 122 -3.69 6.63 -3.14
C SER A 122 -4.80 7.58 -3.65
N ARG A 123 -5.28 8.53 -2.84
CA ARG A 123 -6.24 9.56 -3.29
C ARG A 123 -5.68 10.43 -4.42
N TYR A 124 -4.36 10.57 -4.53
CA TYR A 124 -3.69 11.33 -5.58
C TYR A 124 -3.12 10.44 -6.68
N PHE A 125 -2.58 9.27 -6.32
CA PHE A 125 -1.92 8.37 -7.25
C PHE A 125 -2.89 7.75 -8.25
N TYR A 126 -4.11 7.33 -7.86
CA TYR A 126 -5.05 6.76 -8.83
C TYR A 126 -5.51 7.80 -9.88
N PRO A 127 -5.96 9.01 -9.51
CA PRO A 127 -6.24 10.05 -10.49
C PRO A 127 -5.04 10.37 -11.38
N TYR A 128 -3.83 10.48 -10.80
CA TYR A 128 -2.61 10.74 -11.55
C TYR A 128 -2.32 9.63 -12.57
N ILE A 129 -2.39 8.36 -12.15
CA ILE A 129 -2.19 7.21 -13.05
C ILE A 129 -3.20 7.23 -14.19
N PHE A 130 -4.48 7.54 -13.91
CA PHE A 130 -5.49 7.71 -14.95
C PHE A 130 -5.12 8.81 -15.95
N ILE A 131 -4.72 9.98 -15.46
CA ILE A 131 -4.27 11.08 -16.32
C ILE A 131 -3.08 10.64 -17.18
N VAL A 132 -2.09 9.95 -16.60
CA VAL A 132 -0.93 9.42 -17.32
C VAL A 132 -1.31 8.40 -18.40
N MET A 133 -2.29 7.53 -18.13
CA MET A 133 -2.79 6.58 -19.13
C MET A 133 -3.48 7.32 -20.28
N VAL A 134 -4.33 8.30 -19.97
CA VAL A 134 -5.03 9.11 -20.98
C VAL A 134 -4.02 9.90 -21.81
N THR A 135 -3.07 10.60 -21.19
CA THR A 135 -2.05 11.38 -21.92
C THR A 135 -1.09 10.49 -22.69
N GLY A 136 -0.77 9.31 -22.17
CA GLY A 136 0.02 8.29 -22.85
C GLY A 136 -0.61 7.85 -24.17
N PHE A 137 -1.90 7.56 -24.16
CA PHE A 137 -2.69 7.29 -25.37
C PHE A 137 -2.78 8.53 -26.26
N TRP A 138 -2.92 9.72 -25.65
CA TRP A 138 -3.13 10.97 -26.35
C TRP A 138 -1.93 11.38 -27.21
N PHE A 139 -0.75 11.42 -26.61
CA PHE A 139 0.47 11.91 -27.24
C PHE A 139 1.22 10.82 -28.01
N GLY A 140 0.92 9.54 -27.77
CA GLY A 140 1.53 8.43 -28.52
C GLY A 140 3.05 8.42 -28.42
N SER A 141 3.72 8.37 -29.58
CA SER A 141 5.18 8.38 -29.67
C SER A 141 5.75 9.78 -29.79
N ILE A 142 6.99 9.98 -29.33
CA ILE A 142 7.67 11.29 -29.42
C ILE A 142 7.84 11.67 -30.89
N GLY A 143 7.14 12.72 -31.32
CA GLY A 143 7.16 13.20 -32.70
C GLY A 143 6.53 12.24 -33.73
N GLY A 144 5.74 11.26 -33.28
CA GLY A 144 5.05 10.31 -34.16
C GLY A 144 3.53 10.45 -34.10
N ASP A 145 2.83 9.35 -34.39
CA ASP A 145 1.36 9.36 -34.46
C ASP A 145 0.73 9.75 -33.12
N THR A 146 -0.41 10.42 -33.23
CA THR A 146 -1.25 10.87 -32.11
C THR A 146 -2.57 10.10 -32.13
N PRO A 147 -2.63 8.89 -31.52
CA PRO A 147 -3.82 8.04 -31.58
C PRO A 147 -5.10 8.75 -31.10
N GLY A 148 -4.96 9.68 -30.14
CA GLY A 148 -6.08 10.50 -29.67
C GLY A 148 -6.74 11.34 -30.76
N ASN A 149 -5.99 11.85 -31.74
CA ASN A 149 -6.54 12.65 -32.83
C ASN A 149 -7.40 11.79 -33.76
N GLN A 150 -6.89 10.62 -34.17
CA GLN A 150 -7.65 9.68 -35.01
C GLN A 150 -8.93 9.21 -34.30
N PHE A 151 -8.85 8.96 -32.98
CA PHE A 151 -10.02 8.60 -32.18
C PHE A 151 -11.07 9.72 -32.17
N VAL A 152 -10.67 10.97 -31.98
CA VAL A 152 -11.59 12.11 -31.96
C VAL A 152 -12.16 12.41 -33.33
N GLU A 153 -11.36 12.34 -34.40
CA GLU A 153 -11.84 12.50 -35.77
C GLU A 153 -12.92 11.48 -36.11
N ASN A 154 -12.70 10.20 -35.76
CA ASN A 154 -13.70 9.15 -35.92
C ASN A 154 -14.96 9.44 -35.09
N LEU A 155 -14.81 9.88 -33.85
CA LEU A 155 -15.94 10.19 -32.97
C LEU A 155 -16.75 11.41 -33.47
N ILE A 156 -16.09 12.44 -34.00
CA ILE A 156 -16.75 13.61 -34.58
C ILE A 156 -17.46 13.23 -35.88
N SER A 157 -16.86 12.35 -36.69
CA SER A 157 -17.49 11.83 -37.91
C SER A 157 -18.79 11.07 -37.61
N GLU A 158 -18.80 10.27 -36.54
CA GLU A 158 -19.98 9.52 -36.09
C GLU A 158 -21.02 10.41 -35.38
N PHE A 159 -20.57 11.44 -34.66
CA PHE A 159 -21.41 12.40 -33.93
C PHE A 159 -21.14 13.85 -34.37
N PRO A 160 -21.52 14.24 -35.61
CA PRO A 160 -21.16 15.53 -36.20
C PRO A 160 -21.79 16.74 -35.51
N ASN A 161 -22.89 16.54 -34.77
CA ASN A 161 -23.56 17.59 -34.01
C ASN A 161 -23.07 17.68 -32.55
N SER A 162 -21.98 17.00 -32.20
CA SER A 162 -21.42 17.04 -30.85
C SER A 162 -20.84 18.44 -30.54
N TYR A 163 -21.09 18.93 -29.32
CA TYR A 163 -20.53 20.21 -28.88
C TYR A 163 -19.05 20.03 -28.55
N LEU A 164 -18.19 20.80 -29.21
CA LEU A 164 -16.73 20.70 -29.07
C LEU A 164 -16.19 21.78 -28.12
N VAL A 165 -15.26 21.38 -27.25
CA VAL A 165 -14.49 22.25 -26.37
C VAL A 165 -13.01 21.94 -26.59
N PHE A 166 -12.23 22.92 -27.05
CA PHE A 166 -10.83 22.75 -27.45
C PHE A 166 -10.60 21.61 -28.46
N GLY A 167 -11.56 21.36 -29.35
CA GLY A 167 -11.51 20.25 -30.32
C GLY A 167 -12.01 18.90 -29.79
N PHE A 168 -12.42 18.82 -28.53
CA PHE A 168 -12.94 17.60 -27.91
C PHE A 168 -14.45 17.61 -27.75
N PRO A 169 -15.16 16.52 -28.08
CA PRO A 169 -16.54 16.35 -27.68
C PRO A 169 -16.71 16.54 -26.17
N LEU A 170 -17.58 17.47 -25.77
CA LEU A 170 -17.81 17.86 -24.39
C LEU A 170 -18.11 16.65 -23.49
N LEU A 171 -18.84 15.67 -24.00
CA LEU A 171 -19.18 14.44 -23.27
C LEU A 171 -17.93 13.63 -22.86
N LEU A 172 -16.89 13.59 -23.71
CA LEU A 172 -15.62 12.95 -23.33
C LEU A 172 -14.91 13.70 -22.22
N VAL A 173 -14.89 15.03 -22.28
CA VAL A 173 -14.26 15.88 -21.25
C VAL A 173 -14.96 15.69 -19.91
N ILE A 174 -16.30 15.70 -19.91
CA ILE A 174 -17.12 15.44 -18.73
C ILE A 174 -16.86 14.04 -18.18
N ALA A 175 -16.80 13.02 -19.04
CA ALA A 175 -16.53 11.65 -18.63
C ALA A 175 -15.15 11.49 -17.99
N ALA A 176 -14.10 12.05 -18.61
CA ALA A 176 -12.75 12.01 -18.05
C ALA A 176 -12.66 12.72 -16.70
N PHE A 177 -13.29 13.90 -16.58
CA PHE A 177 -13.36 14.64 -15.32
C PHE A 177 -14.12 13.85 -14.24
N ALA A 178 -15.25 13.24 -14.60
CA ALA A 178 -16.01 12.40 -13.68
C ALA A 178 -15.18 11.21 -13.17
N ILE A 179 -14.42 10.53 -14.03
CA ILE A 179 -13.54 9.43 -13.62
C ILE A 179 -12.46 9.92 -12.65
N ILE A 180 -11.82 11.07 -12.93
CA ILE A 180 -10.82 11.66 -12.04
C ILE A 180 -11.41 11.93 -10.65
N VAL A 181 -12.61 12.51 -10.58
CA VAL A 181 -13.30 12.80 -9.31
C VAL A 181 -13.64 11.50 -8.56
N ILE A 182 -14.16 10.50 -9.26
CA ILE A 182 -14.48 9.17 -8.69
C ILE A 182 -13.21 8.53 -8.12
N LEU A 183 -12.11 8.51 -8.88
CA LEU A 183 -10.83 7.95 -8.44
C LEU A 183 -10.24 8.72 -7.26
N ALA A 184 -10.38 10.05 -7.21
CA ALA A 184 -9.89 10.85 -6.10
C ALA A 184 -10.70 10.57 -4.82
N PHE A 185 -12.02 10.45 -4.96
CA PHE A 185 -12.94 10.17 -3.86
C PHE A 185 -12.74 8.76 -3.29
N PHE A 186 -12.69 7.74 -4.16
CA PHE A 186 -12.53 6.35 -3.74
C PHE A 186 -11.08 5.91 -3.55
N GLY A 187 -10.10 6.67 -4.03
CA GLY A 187 -8.70 6.27 -4.07
C GLY A 187 -8.13 5.85 -2.72
N GLY A 188 -8.52 6.51 -1.63
CA GLY A 188 -8.11 6.09 -0.28
C GLY A 188 -8.68 4.71 0.12
N LYS A 189 -9.92 4.39 -0.27
CA LYS A 189 -10.53 3.09 0.00
C LYS A 189 -9.84 1.99 -0.82
N ILE A 190 -9.52 2.28 -2.09
CA ILE A 190 -8.78 1.37 -2.96
C ILE A 190 -7.37 1.12 -2.39
N GLY A 191 -6.66 2.17 -1.96
CA GLY A 191 -5.34 2.03 -1.35
C GLY A 191 -5.31 1.15 -0.10
N LYS A 192 -6.31 1.28 0.78
CA LYS A 192 -6.46 0.39 1.94
C LYS A 192 -6.74 -1.06 1.51
N TRP A 193 -7.56 -1.24 0.49
CA TRP A 193 -7.85 -2.57 -0.05
C TRP A 193 -6.58 -3.23 -0.60
N ASP A 194 -5.77 -2.52 -1.38
CA ASP A 194 -4.48 -3.00 -1.91
C ASP A 194 -3.52 -3.42 -0.79
N LEU A 195 -3.40 -2.61 0.27
CA LEU A 195 -2.59 -2.97 1.44
C LEU A 195 -3.11 -4.22 2.15
N ASN A 196 -4.43 -4.36 2.27
CA ASN A 196 -5.04 -5.54 2.89
C ASN A 196 -4.85 -6.80 2.05
N LEU A 197 -4.81 -6.69 0.72
CA LEU A 197 -4.48 -7.81 -0.17
C LEU A 197 -3.06 -8.32 0.09
N VAL A 198 -2.09 -7.42 0.25
CA VAL A 198 -0.68 -7.79 0.44
C VAL A 198 -0.37 -8.18 1.89
N TYR A 199 -0.84 -7.39 2.86
CA TYR A 199 -0.44 -7.48 4.27
C TYR A 199 -1.55 -7.94 5.22
N GLY A 200 -2.81 -8.01 4.79
CA GLY A 200 -3.93 -8.23 5.72
C GLY A 200 -3.82 -9.49 6.59
N ARG A 201 -3.21 -10.56 6.07
CA ARG A 201 -2.97 -11.79 6.86
C ARG A 201 -1.97 -11.58 8.00
N ILE A 202 -0.88 -10.86 7.76
CA ILE A 202 0.14 -10.63 8.79
C ILE A 202 -0.34 -9.57 9.79
N LEU A 203 -1.11 -8.59 9.34
CA LEU A 203 -1.71 -7.57 10.21
C LEU A 203 -2.76 -8.16 11.16
N ARG A 204 -3.60 -9.07 10.69
CA ARG A 204 -4.54 -9.78 11.57
C ARG A 204 -3.82 -10.56 12.66
N LYS A 205 -2.73 -11.25 12.32
CA LYS A 205 -1.89 -11.96 13.30
C LYS A 205 -1.26 -11.02 14.33
N LEU A 206 -0.90 -9.80 13.92
CA LEU A 206 -0.42 -8.77 14.83
C LEU A 206 -1.53 -8.37 15.81
N ASP A 207 -2.73 -8.07 15.30
CA ASP A 207 -3.89 -7.70 16.13
C ASP A 207 -4.24 -8.81 17.13
N ASP A 208 -4.34 -10.06 16.66
CA ASP A 208 -4.62 -11.22 17.51
C ASP A 208 -3.54 -11.38 18.62
N THR A 209 -2.27 -11.21 18.26
CA THR A 209 -1.16 -11.34 19.23
C THR A 209 -1.15 -10.21 20.25
N LEU A 210 -1.47 -8.99 19.85
CA LEU A 210 -1.58 -7.86 20.78
C LEU A 210 -2.75 -8.05 21.74
N ALA A 211 -3.89 -8.55 21.26
CA ALA A 211 -5.04 -8.88 22.10
C ALA A 211 -4.69 -9.97 23.12
N ASP A 212 -4.08 -11.08 22.68
CA ASP A 212 -3.62 -12.16 23.56
C ASP A 212 -2.70 -11.62 24.68
N MET A 213 -1.75 -10.76 24.33
CA MET A 213 -0.77 -10.22 25.29
C MET A 213 -1.37 -9.21 26.27
N ASP A 214 -2.39 -8.46 25.86
CA ASP A 214 -3.08 -7.51 26.76
C ASP A 214 -4.02 -8.25 27.72
N GLU A 215 -4.70 -9.31 27.26
CA GLU A 215 -5.49 -10.20 28.13
C GLU A 215 -4.62 -10.88 29.20
N LEU A 216 -3.41 -11.34 28.85
CA LEU A 216 -2.53 -11.99 29.84
C LEU A 216 -1.92 -11.02 30.86
N ARG A 217 -2.00 -9.70 30.61
CA ARG A 217 -1.45 -8.69 31.52
C ARG A 217 -2.49 -8.18 32.53
N ASN A 218 -3.79 -8.34 32.23
CA ASN A 218 -4.92 -7.88 33.02
C ASN A 218 -5.58 -9.04 33.78
#